data_AF-I3XZ46-F1
#
_entry.id   AF-I3XZ46-F1
#
_cell.length_a   1.000
_cell.length_b   1.000
_cell.length_c   1.000
_cell.angle_alpha   90.00
_cell.angle_beta   90.00
_cell.angle_gamma   90.00
#
_symmetry.space_group_name_H-M   'P 1'
#
loop_
_entity.id
_entity.type
_entity.pdbx_description
1 polymer ?
#
loop_
_entity_poly.entity_id
_entity_poly.type
_entity_poly.pdbx_seq_one_letter_code
_entity_poly.pdbx_strand_id
1 'polypeptide(L)'
;MLRLLLMGLLLFLTGCAPRYVIQNEYITSASASFAPCVERCSVSQQTCQTQCQQRYQLCLDEAYAKAKAVEQEELKAYEHEYGRYRMDFSFFQSDMYRWRRDFDDVSRDFNYFQKRCTKDKEVSACQKRDELRRYLNRLNYERPREPRMPMRPSFEQILLNQQTFCSTDCGCEQAYDGCFTACGGRVIPHKICIEYCD
;
A
#
# COMPACT_ATOMS: atom_id res chain seq x y z
N MET A 1 -18.03 -28.45 3.61
CA MET A 1 -18.33 -28.17 2.19
C MET A 1 -19.41 -27.08 2.06
N LEU A 2 -20.62 -27.25 2.59
CA LEU A 2 -21.71 -26.25 2.51
C LEU A 2 -21.38 -24.88 3.14
N ARG A 3 -20.65 -24.85 4.26
CA ARG A 3 -20.18 -23.61 4.92
C ARG A 3 -19.16 -22.81 4.10
N LEU A 4 -18.31 -23.48 3.30
CA LEU A 4 -17.32 -22.82 2.44
C LEU A 4 -18.00 -22.26 1.17
N LEU A 5 -19.04 -22.93 0.66
CA LEU A 5 -19.91 -22.41 -0.40
C LEU A 5 -20.71 -21.19 0.05
N LEU A 6 -21.22 -21.17 1.29
CA LEU A 6 -21.91 -20.01 1.88
C LEU A 6 -20.98 -18.80 2.11
N MET A 7 -19.72 -19.03 2.51
CA MET A 7 -18.71 -17.95 2.62
C MET A 7 -18.25 -17.42 1.26
N GLY A 8 -18.19 -18.25 0.22
CA GLY A 8 -17.88 -17.82 -1.15
C GLY A 8 -18.99 -16.96 -1.77
N LEU A 9 -20.26 -17.24 -1.46
CA LEU A 9 -21.43 -16.51 -2.00
C LEU A 9 -21.57 -15.10 -1.41
N LEU A 10 -21.11 -14.87 -0.17
CA LEU A 10 -21.18 -13.57 0.50
C LEU A 10 -20.15 -12.54 -0.02
N LEU A 11 -19.08 -12.99 -0.69
CA LEU A 11 -18.04 -12.12 -1.27
C LEU A 11 -18.41 -11.54 -2.65
N PHE A 12 -19.48 -12.03 -3.30
CA PHE A 12 -19.94 -11.52 -4.59
C PHE A 12 -21.05 -10.45 -4.49
N LEU A 13 -21.45 -10.06 -3.28
CA LEU A 13 -22.52 -9.08 -3.04
C LEU A 13 -22.01 -7.64 -2.79
N THR A 14 -20.75 -7.32 -3.09
CA THR A 14 -20.31 -5.92 -3.19
C THR A 14 -20.74 -5.34 -4.54
N GLY A 15 -22.04 -5.08 -4.70
CA GLY A 15 -22.57 -4.33 -5.83
C GLY A 15 -21.97 -2.93 -5.87
N CYS A 16 -21.67 -2.42 -7.06
CA CYS A 16 -21.18 -1.06 -7.25
C CYS A 16 -22.23 -0.07 -6.75
N ALA A 17 -21.86 0.85 -5.84
CA ALA A 17 -22.78 1.87 -5.37
C ALA A 17 -22.97 2.95 -6.45
N PRO A 18 -24.19 3.48 -6.66
CA PRO A 18 -24.44 4.57 -7.59
C PRO A 18 -23.60 5.80 -7.24
N ARG A 19 -22.92 6.35 -8.23
CA ARG A 19 -22.13 7.58 -8.12
C ARG A 19 -22.98 8.75 -8.59
N TYR A 20 -23.18 9.72 -7.69
CA TYR A 20 -23.94 10.93 -7.96
C TYR A 20 -23.04 12.16 -7.98
N VAL A 21 -23.39 13.14 -8.82
CA VAL A 21 -22.78 14.47 -8.88
C VAL A 21 -23.88 15.52 -8.80
N ILE A 22 -23.59 16.65 -8.15
CA ILE A 22 -24.48 17.81 -8.13
C ILE A 22 -24.21 18.64 -9.39
N GLN A 23 -25.22 18.82 -10.23
CA GLN A 23 -25.17 19.73 -11.37
C GLN A 23 -26.17 20.87 -11.14
N ASN A 24 -25.69 22.11 -11.23
CA ASN A 24 -26.51 23.29 -10.98
C ASN A 24 -27.24 23.76 -12.25
N GLU A 25 -28.54 24.02 -12.13
CA GLU A 25 -29.34 24.74 -13.12
C GLU A 25 -29.42 26.22 -12.73
N TYR A 26 -29.15 27.11 -13.69
CA TYR A 26 -29.06 28.55 -13.48
C TYR A 26 -30.24 29.27 -14.14
N ILE A 27 -31.13 29.84 -13.33
CA ILE A 27 -32.31 30.58 -13.79
C ILE A 27 -31.99 32.08 -13.81
N THR A 28 -32.18 32.71 -14.96
CA THR A 28 -31.89 34.12 -15.20
C THR A 28 -32.97 35.07 -14.65
N SER A 29 -32.60 36.33 -14.44
CA SER A 29 -33.52 37.40 -14.06
C SER A 29 -33.79 38.35 -15.23
N ALA A 30 -35.00 38.92 -15.27
CA ALA A 30 -35.42 39.90 -16.27
C ALA A 30 -34.89 41.33 -16.00
N SER A 31 -34.14 41.56 -14.91
CA SER A 31 -33.63 42.89 -14.59
C SER A 31 -32.53 43.33 -15.58
N ALA A 32 -32.54 44.62 -15.96
CA ALA A 32 -31.57 45.16 -16.91
C ALA A 32 -30.11 45.11 -16.41
N SER A 33 -29.91 45.05 -15.09
CA SER A 33 -28.61 44.94 -14.45
C SER A 33 -28.09 43.49 -14.32
N PHE A 34 -28.91 42.48 -14.60
CA PHE A 34 -28.57 41.07 -14.39
C PHE A 34 -27.42 40.61 -15.30
N ALA A 35 -27.57 40.80 -16.62
CA ALA A 35 -26.57 40.37 -17.60
C ALA A 35 -25.16 40.92 -17.33
N PRO A 36 -24.94 42.23 -17.14
CA PRO A 36 -23.60 42.75 -16.84
C PRO A 36 -23.08 42.34 -15.45
N CYS A 37 -23.95 41.97 -14.51
CA CYS A 37 -23.56 41.44 -13.21
C CYS A 37 -23.03 40.01 -13.33
N VAL A 38 -23.76 39.13 -14.02
CA VAL A 38 -23.35 37.73 -14.24
C VAL A 38 -22.07 37.64 -15.06
N GLU A 39 -21.85 38.55 -16.02
CA GLU A 39 -20.59 38.61 -16.76
C GLU A 39 -19.38 38.90 -15.86
N ARG A 40 -19.55 39.67 -14.79
CA ARG A 40 -18.47 39.85 -13.80
C ARG A 40 -18.25 38.59 -12.97
N CYS A 41 -19.32 37.86 -12.65
CA CYS A 41 -19.22 36.57 -11.97
C CYS A 41 -18.48 35.53 -12.84
N SER A 42 -18.76 35.46 -14.13
CA SER A 42 -18.10 34.52 -15.05
C SER A 42 -16.60 34.82 -15.18
N VAL A 43 -16.23 36.10 -15.31
CA VAL A 43 -14.81 36.53 -15.33
C VAL A 43 -14.11 36.20 -14.00
N SER A 44 -14.78 36.40 -12.86
CA SER A 44 -14.25 36.03 -11.55
C SER A 44 -14.07 34.52 -11.42
N GLN A 45 -15.02 33.73 -11.93
CA GLN A 45 -14.93 32.26 -11.93
C GLN A 45 -13.75 31.78 -12.78
N GLN A 46 -13.58 32.31 -14.00
CA GLN A 46 -12.45 31.97 -14.87
C GLN A 46 -11.10 32.32 -14.23
N THR A 47 -11.04 33.48 -13.58
CA THR A 47 -9.84 33.90 -12.83
C THR A 47 -9.54 32.95 -11.68
N CYS A 48 -10.55 32.57 -10.90
CA CYS A 48 -10.43 31.58 -9.83
C CYS A 48 -9.93 30.23 -10.36
N GLN A 49 -10.53 29.72 -11.44
CA GLN A 49 -10.14 28.44 -12.06
C GLN A 49 -8.69 28.49 -12.57
N THR A 50 -8.29 29.60 -13.17
CA THR A 50 -6.91 29.78 -13.66
C THR A 50 -5.91 29.79 -12.51
N GLN A 51 -6.20 30.56 -11.45
CA GLN A 51 -5.36 30.60 -10.25
C GLN A 51 -5.30 29.26 -9.53
N CYS A 52 -6.41 28.54 -9.48
CA CYS A 52 -6.49 27.18 -8.93
C CYS A 52 -5.55 26.24 -9.69
N GLN A 53 -5.63 26.23 -11.03
CA GLN A 53 -4.75 25.42 -11.87
C GLN A 53 -3.27 25.79 -11.65
N GLN A 54 -2.94 27.07 -11.58
CA GLN A 54 -1.57 27.53 -11.30
C GLN A 54 -1.07 27.06 -9.92
N ARG A 55 -1.89 27.20 -8.88
CA ARG A 55 -1.55 26.73 -7.52
C ARG A 55 -1.40 25.22 -7.45
N TYR A 56 -2.25 24.50 -8.16
CA TYR A 56 -2.15 23.04 -8.26
C TYR A 56 -0.84 22.62 -8.93
N GLN A 57 -0.45 23.23 -10.05
CA GLN A 57 0.83 22.95 -10.70
C GLN A 57 2.02 23.28 -9.78
N LEU A 58 2.00 24.43 -9.11
CA LEU A 58 3.03 24.78 -8.13
C LEU A 58 3.12 23.73 -7.00
N CYS A 59 1.98 23.25 -6.52
CA CYS A 59 1.93 22.18 -5.52
C CYS A 59 2.57 20.89 -6.03
N LEU A 60 2.32 20.51 -7.29
CA LEU A 60 2.93 19.32 -7.89
C LEU A 60 4.46 19.46 -8.02
N ASP A 61 4.95 20.64 -8.39
CA ASP A 61 6.38 20.92 -8.48
C ASP A 61 7.05 20.86 -7.09
N GLU A 62 6.40 21.44 -6.06
CA GLU A 62 6.85 21.33 -4.68
C GLU A 62 6.82 19.89 -4.17
N ALA A 63 5.77 19.14 -4.47
CA ALA A 63 5.63 17.73 -4.11
C ALA A 63 6.76 16.89 -4.74
N TYR A 64 7.12 17.18 -5.99
CA TYR A 64 8.24 16.53 -6.66
C TYR A 64 9.59 16.86 -6.00
N ALA A 65 9.83 18.13 -5.67
CA ALA A 65 11.05 18.53 -4.95
C ALA A 65 11.16 17.88 -3.57
N LYS A 66 10.05 17.84 -2.80
CA LYS A 66 9.97 17.14 -1.51
C LYS A 66 10.19 15.64 -1.67
N ALA A 67 9.58 15.02 -2.68
CA ALA A 67 9.75 13.60 -2.96
C ALA A 67 11.21 13.23 -3.23
N LYS A 68 11.95 14.06 -3.98
CA LYS A 68 13.39 13.88 -4.19
C LYS A 68 14.20 13.96 -2.90
N ALA A 69 13.90 14.92 -2.03
CA ALA A 69 14.58 15.05 -0.76
C ALA A 69 14.33 13.84 0.14
N VAL A 70 13.08 13.37 0.22
CA VAL A 70 12.70 12.16 0.97
C VAL A 70 13.36 10.92 0.38
N GLU A 71 13.36 10.75 -0.94
CA GLU A 71 14.02 9.63 -1.61
C GLU A 71 15.50 9.53 -1.24
N GLN A 72 16.23 10.66 -1.21
CA GLN A 72 17.64 10.67 -0.83
C GLN A 72 17.87 10.17 0.60
N GLU A 73 17.04 10.59 1.55
CA GLU A 73 17.16 10.15 2.95
C GLU A 73 16.76 8.68 3.13
N GLU A 74 15.67 8.24 2.49
CA GLU A 74 15.22 6.85 2.50
C GLU A 74 16.26 5.92 1.83
N LEU A 75 16.90 6.36 0.74
CA LEU A 75 17.96 5.60 0.09
C LEU A 75 19.20 5.45 0.98
N LYS A 76 19.60 6.49 1.72
CA LYS A 76 20.69 6.39 2.69
C LYS A 76 20.36 5.39 3.81
N ALA A 77 19.13 5.44 4.33
CA ALA A 77 18.67 4.48 5.34
C ALA A 77 18.69 3.04 4.78
N TYR A 78 18.18 2.85 3.57
CA TYR A 78 18.23 1.56 2.87
C TYR A 78 19.67 1.05 2.67
N GLU A 79 20.61 1.88 2.24
CA GLU A 79 22.01 1.49 2.02
C GLU A 79 22.66 1.00 3.32
N HIS A 80 22.38 1.69 4.42
CA HIS A 80 22.86 1.30 5.74
C HIS A 80 22.28 -0.04 6.21
N GLU A 81 20.97 -0.21 6.09
CA GLU A 81 20.30 -1.47 6.43
C GLU A 81 20.75 -2.62 5.53
N TYR A 82 20.92 -2.36 4.24
CA TYR A 82 21.42 -3.33 3.28
C TYR A 82 22.85 -3.76 3.61
N GLY A 83 23.69 -2.82 4.06
CA GLY A 83 25.02 -3.12 4.59
C GLY A 83 24.97 -4.12 5.76
N ARG A 84 24.07 -3.92 6.71
CA ARG A 84 23.85 -4.86 7.84
C ARG A 84 23.33 -6.21 7.36
N TYR A 85 22.31 -6.21 6.51
CA TYR A 85 21.76 -7.42 5.90
C TYR A 85 22.84 -8.27 5.22
N ARG A 86 23.76 -7.66 4.47
CA ARG A 86 24.86 -8.38 3.82
C ARG A 86 25.77 -9.09 4.81
N MET A 87 26.06 -8.47 5.95
CA MET A 87 26.86 -9.07 7.01
C MET A 87 26.11 -10.23 7.68
N ASP A 88 24.84 -9.99 8.06
CA ASP A 88 23.99 -10.99 8.69
C ASP A 88 23.78 -12.20 7.77
N PHE A 89 23.62 -11.97 6.47
CA PHE A 89 23.47 -13.03 5.47
C PHE A 89 24.75 -13.85 5.33
N SER A 90 25.93 -13.24 5.39
CA SER A 90 27.21 -13.95 5.41
C SER A 90 27.36 -14.86 6.64
N PHE A 91 26.97 -14.36 7.82
CA PHE A 91 26.94 -15.16 9.05
C PHE A 91 25.93 -16.29 8.95
N PHE A 92 24.71 -16.00 8.50
CA PHE A 92 23.67 -16.99 8.24
C PHE A 92 24.15 -18.11 7.30
N GLN A 93 24.81 -17.77 6.20
CA GLN A 93 25.37 -18.77 5.27
C GLN A 93 26.38 -19.68 5.97
N SER A 94 27.26 -19.10 6.79
CA SER A 94 28.25 -19.85 7.56
C SER A 94 27.62 -20.76 8.61
N ASP A 95 26.63 -20.25 9.35
CA ASP A 95 25.85 -21.00 10.34
C ASP A 95 25.05 -22.12 9.70
N MET A 96 24.38 -21.85 8.58
CA MET A 96 23.63 -22.85 7.82
C MET A 96 24.52 -23.96 7.29
N TYR A 97 25.72 -23.63 6.82
CA TYR A 97 26.68 -24.64 6.38
C TYR A 97 27.12 -25.54 7.53
N ARG A 98 27.46 -24.96 8.69
CA ARG A 98 27.81 -25.73 9.90
C ARG A 98 26.66 -26.62 10.36
N TRP A 99 25.48 -26.03 10.53
CA TRP A 99 24.25 -26.73 10.91
C TRP A 99 23.96 -27.89 9.97
N ARG A 100 24.11 -27.70 8.65
CA ARG A 100 23.85 -28.74 7.66
C ARG A 100 24.81 -29.91 7.80
N ARG A 101 26.11 -29.64 8.01
CA ARG A 101 27.08 -30.71 8.27
C ARG A 101 26.72 -31.50 9.53
N ASP A 102 26.45 -30.81 10.63
CA ASP A 102 26.09 -31.46 11.90
C ASP A 102 24.82 -32.29 11.77
N PHE A 103 23.80 -31.75 11.09
CA PHE A 103 22.57 -32.45 10.81
C PHE A 103 22.80 -33.71 9.95
N ASP A 104 23.58 -33.59 8.88
CA ASP A 104 23.89 -34.70 7.99
C ASP A 104 24.68 -35.79 8.72
N ASP A 105 25.65 -35.43 9.55
CA ASP A 105 26.48 -36.36 10.33
C ASP A 105 25.63 -37.15 11.32
N VAL A 106 24.84 -36.45 12.14
CA VAL A 106 23.95 -37.07 13.14
C VAL A 106 22.86 -37.91 12.46
N SER A 107 22.34 -37.46 11.33
CA SER A 107 21.33 -38.20 10.57
C SER A 107 21.88 -39.53 10.04
N ARG A 108 23.13 -39.56 9.56
CA ARG A 108 23.78 -40.81 9.14
C ARG A 108 23.93 -41.79 10.32
N ASP A 109 24.42 -41.31 11.46
CA ASP A 109 24.57 -42.13 12.66
C ASP A 109 23.22 -42.64 13.17
N PHE A 110 22.20 -41.77 13.18
CA PHE A 110 20.84 -42.14 13.56
C PHE A 110 20.34 -43.29 12.70
N ASN A 111 20.50 -43.21 11.38
CA ASN A 111 20.08 -44.27 10.45
C ASN A 111 20.85 -45.58 10.67
N TYR A 112 22.15 -45.49 10.96
CA TYR A 112 22.96 -46.66 11.29
C TYR A 112 22.45 -47.39 12.55
N PHE A 113 22.27 -46.66 13.66
CA PHE A 113 21.79 -47.23 14.92
C PHE A 113 20.31 -47.63 14.87
N GLN A 114 19.49 -46.91 14.11
CA GLN A 114 18.10 -47.28 13.82
C GLN A 114 18.04 -48.68 13.20
N LYS A 115 18.87 -48.95 12.19
CA LYS A 115 18.92 -50.25 11.49
C LYS A 115 19.38 -51.39 12.42
N ARG A 116 20.43 -51.19 13.22
CA ARG A 116 20.91 -52.20 14.18
C ARG A 116 19.90 -52.47 15.28
N CYS A 117 19.25 -51.43 15.79
CA CYS A 117 18.19 -51.60 16.79
C CYS A 117 17.01 -52.40 16.24
N THR A 118 16.56 -52.15 15.02
CA THR A 118 15.38 -52.85 14.45
C THR A 118 15.71 -54.27 13.99
N LYS A 119 16.88 -54.47 13.36
CA LYS A 119 17.26 -55.77 12.78
C LYS A 119 17.91 -56.69 13.81
N ASP A 120 18.91 -56.20 14.53
CA ASP A 120 19.76 -57.02 15.39
C ASP A 120 19.27 -57.00 16.85
N LYS A 121 18.28 -56.14 17.16
CA LYS A 121 17.65 -55.97 18.49
C LYS A 121 18.66 -55.66 19.60
N GLU A 122 19.77 -55.04 19.24
CA GLU A 122 20.83 -54.66 20.17
C GLU A 122 20.37 -53.49 21.07
N VAL A 123 20.33 -53.72 22.39
CA VAL A 123 19.82 -52.74 23.37
C VAL A 123 20.61 -51.43 23.34
N SER A 124 21.94 -51.49 23.28
CA SER A 124 22.82 -50.32 23.17
C SER A 124 22.55 -49.50 21.91
N ALA A 125 22.30 -50.16 20.77
CA ALA A 125 21.95 -49.48 19.53
C ALA A 125 20.61 -48.74 19.62
N CYS A 126 19.61 -49.33 20.30
CA CYS A 126 18.32 -48.69 20.53
C CYS A 126 18.42 -47.45 21.44
N GLN A 127 19.22 -47.53 22.50
CA GLN A 127 19.49 -46.40 23.40
C GLN A 127 20.18 -45.26 22.63
N LYS A 128 21.20 -45.57 21.83
CA LYS A 128 21.93 -44.58 21.05
C LYS A 128 21.05 -43.93 19.97
N ARG A 129 20.20 -44.69 19.29
CA ARG A 129 19.18 -44.15 18.38
C ARG A 129 18.29 -43.12 19.09
N ASP A 130 17.78 -43.43 20.28
CA ASP A 130 16.88 -42.52 21.00
C ASP A 130 17.58 -41.24 21.46
N GLU A 131 18.86 -41.34 21.83
CA GLU A 131 19.71 -40.18 22.09
C GLU A 131 19.87 -39.30 20.84
N LEU A 132 20.27 -39.89 19.71
CA LEU A 132 20.46 -39.17 18.44
C LEU A 132 19.15 -38.55 17.94
N ARG A 133 18.01 -39.22 18.13
CA ARG A 133 16.69 -38.65 17.81
C ARG A 133 16.41 -37.37 18.61
N ARG A 134 16.71 -37.36 19.92
CA ARG A 134 16.56 -36.15 20.74
C ARG A 134 17.49 -35.05 20.28
N TYR A 135 18.70 -35.39 19.87
CA TYR A 135 19.66 -34.42 19.34
C TYR A 135 19.21 -33.83 18.00
N LEU A 136 18.72 -34.65 17.05
CA LEU A 136 18.13 -34.18 15.80
C LEU A 136 16.95 -33.23 16.02
N ASN A 137 16.09 -33.52 17.00
CA ASN A 137 14.99 -32.62 17.34
C ASN A 137 15.49 -31.25 17.83
N ARG A 138 16.58 -31.22 18.59
CA ARG A 138 17.22 -29.97 19.02
C ARG A 138 17.81 -29.22 17.82
N LEU A 139 18.58 -29.90 16.97
CA LEU A 139 19.14 -29.29 15.76
C LEU A 139 18.06 -28.72 14.85
N ASN A 140 16.92 -29.40 14.70
CA ASN A 140 15.80 -28.88 13.93
C ASN A 140 15.23 -27.57 14.51
N TYR A 141 15.17 -27.45 15.83
CA TYR A 141 14.73 -26.21 16.50
C TYR A 141 15.75 -25.08 16.37
N GLU A 142 17.03 -25.40 16.45
CA GLU A 142 18.17 -24.47 16.35
C GLU A 142 18.56 -24.13 14.91
N ARG A 143 17.78 -24.59 13.91
CA ARG A 143 18.03 -24.29 12.51
C ARG A 143 18.16 -22.78 12.29
N PRO A 144 19.29 -22.29 11.72
CA PRO A 144 19.48 -20.86 11.49
C PRO A 144 18.36 -20.29 10.61
N ARG A 145 17.99 -19.03 10.90
CA ARG A 145 16.93 -18.32 10.19
C ARG A 145 17.53 -17.29 9.25
N GLU A 146 16.96 -17.23 8.06
CA GLU A 146 17.40 -16.29 7.03
C GLU A 146 17.07 -14.85 7.47
N PRO A 147 18.04 -13.91 7.36
CA PRO A 147 17.79 -12.51 7.67
C PRO A 147 16.83 -11.89 6.65
N ARG A 148 16.06 -10.89 7.08
CA ARG A 148 15.10 -10.21 6.20
C ARG A 148 15.84 -9.20 5.31
N MET A 149 15.60 -9.30 4.01
CA MET A 149 16.11 -8.33 3.05
C MET A 149 15.36 -7.00 3.20
N PRO A 150 16.05 -5.86 3.33
CA PRO A 150 15.41 -4.56 3.36
C PRO A 150 14.80 -4.23 1.99
N MET A 151 13.68 -3.52 2.00
CA MET A 151 13.00 -3.09 0.76
C MET A 151 13.57 -1.76 0.30
N ARG A 152 13.95 -1.68 -0.98
CA ARG A 152 14.39 -0.41 -1.56
C ARG A 152 13.19 0.55 -1.69
N PRO A 153 13.33 1.82 -1.26
CA PRO A 153 12.27 2.81 -1.45
C PRO A 153 11.98 3.05 -2.94
N SER A 154 10.72 3.28 -3.27
CA SER A 154 10.28 3.62 -4.63
C SER A 154 9.97 5.11 -4.74
N PHE A 155 10.65 5.80 -5.65
CA PHE A 155 10.38 7.22 -5.92
C PHE A 155 8.92 7.47 -6.30
N GLU A 156 8.33 6.59 -7.10
CA GLU A 156 6.93 6.70 -7.53
C GLU A 156 5.98 6.69 -6.33
N GLN A 157 6.17 5.77 -5.39
CA GLN A 157 5.34 5.71 -4.19
C GLN A 157 5.52 6.95 -3.31
N ILE A 158 6.76 7.42 -3.16
CA ILE A 158 7.05 8.65 -2.41
C ILE A 158 6.37 9.84 -3.06
N LEU A 159 6.47 9.98 -4.38
CA LEU A 159 5.87 11.07 -5.15
C LEU A 159 4.35 11.07 -5.01
N LEU A 160 3.70 9.91 -5.16
CA LEU A 160 2.25 9.77 -5.00
C LEU A 160 1.82 10.24 -3.61
N ASN A 161 2.52 9.80 -2.55
CA ASN A 161 2.24 10.24 -1.19
C ASN A 161 2.43 11.76 -0.99
N GLN A 162 3.34 12.41 -1.73
CA GLN A 162 3.48 13.87 -1.67
C GLN A 162 2.37 14.58 -2.47
N GLN A 163 1.93 14.02 -3.59
CA GLN A 163 0.89 14.59 -4.44
C GLN A 163 -0.50 14.51 -3.81
N THR A 164 -0.76 13.59 -2.88
CA THR A 164 -2.05 13.52 -2.16
C THR A 164 -2.39 14.78 -1.36
N PHE A 165 -1.39 15.64 -1.09
CA PHE A 165 -1.61 16.92 -0.42
C PHE A 165 -2.07 18.03 -1.37
N CYS A 166 -2.00 17.82 -2.70
CA CYS A 166 -2.45 18.77 -3.69
C CYS A 166 -3.95 18.62 -3.96
N SER A 167 -4.70 19.71 -3.82
CA SER A 167 -6.14 19.75 -4.09
C SER A 167 -6.43 20.44 -5.42
N THR A 168 -7.38 19.87 -6.18
CA THR A 168 -8.01 20.52 -7.33
C THR A 168 -9.35 21.17 -6.96
N ASP A 169 -9.85 20.95 -5.74
CA ASP A 169 -11.03 21.61 -5.22
C ASP A 169 -10.65 22.98 -4.64
N CYS A 170 -11.02 24.02 -5.38
CA CYS A 170 -10.70 25.42 -5.08
C CYS A 170 -11.94 26.25 -4.73
N GLY A 171 -13.13 25.65 -4.68
CA GLY A 171 -14.37 26.36 -4.32
C GLY A 171 -14.89 27.34 -5.37
N CYS A 172 -14.37 27.33 -6.61
CA CYS A 172 -14.72 28.32 -7.63
C CYS A 172 -16.18 28.22 -8.10
N GLU A 173 -16.74 27.01 -8.16
CA GLU A 173 -18.15 26.77 -8.50
C GLU A 173 -19.07 27.38 -7.43
N GLN A 174 -18.80 27.10 -6.15
CA GLN A 174 -19.58 27.62 -5.03
C GLN A 174 -19.50 29.14 -4.93
N ALA A 175 -18.33 29.73 -5.24
CA ALA A 175 -18.17 31.17 -5.32
C ALA A 175 -19.00 31.77 -6.48
N TYR A 176 -19.05 31.09 -7.63
CA TYR A 176 -19.87 31.51 -8.76
C TYR A 176 -21.38 31.42 -8.45
N ASP A 177 -21.84 30.33 -7.84
CA ASP A 177 -23.23 30.15 -7.40
C ASP A 177 -23.70 31.30 -6.48
N GLY A 178 -22.85 31.66 -5.51
CA GLY A 178 -23.09 32.78 -4.61
C GLY A 178 -23.15 34.13 -5.35
N CYS A 179 -22.28 34.33 -6.33
CA CYS A 179 -22.28 35.55 -7.15
C CYS A 179 -23.53 35.63 -8.04
N PHE A 180 -23.91 34.51 -8.67
CA PHE A 180 -25.07 34.43 -9.56
C PHE A 180 -26.39 34.71 -8.82
N THR A 181 -26.54 34.16 -7.62
CA THR A 181 -27.70 34.44 -6.76
C THR A 181 -27.72 35.89 -6.27
N ALA A 182 -26.56 36.48 -5.96
CA ALA A 182 -26.45 37.89 -5.58
C ALA A 182 -26.82 38.85 -6.73
N CYS A 183 -26.61 38.46 -7.99
CA CYS A 183 -27.07 39.21 -9.16
C CYS A 183 -28.61 39.17 -9.35
N GLY A 184 -29.32 38.36 -8.57
CA GLY A 184 -30.77 38.17 -8.66
C GLY A 184 -31.20 36.92 -9.43
N GLY A 185 -30.27 36.04 -9.77
CA GLY A 185 -30.55 34.73 -10.36
C GLY A 185 -30.96 33.70 -9.30
N ARG A 186 -31.34 32.50 -9.74
CA ARG A 186 -31.60 31.36 -8.86
C ARG A 186 -30.80 30.15 -9.33
N VAL A 187 -30.14 29.47 -8.40
CA VAL A 187 -29.43 28.22 -8.65
C VAL A 187 -30.24 27.05 -8.08
N ILE A 188 -30.52 26.04 -8.89
CA ILE A 188 -31.21 24.81 -8.47
C ILE A 188 -30.23 23.64 -8.60
N PRO A 189 -29.80 23.02 -7.49
CA PRO A 189 -28.91 21.87 -7.53
C PRO A 189 -29.68 20.60 -7.89
N HIS A 190 -29.25 19.93 -8.96
CA HIS A 190 -29.78 18.62 -9.37
C HIS A 190 -28.79 17.53 -8.99
N LYS A 191 -29.27 16.51 -8.28
CA LYS A 191 -28.48 15.32 -7.98
C LYS A 191 -28.62 14.35 -9.14
N ILE A 192 -27.58 14.26 -9.97
CA ILE A 192 -27.58 13.43 -11.17
C ILE A 192 -26.68 12.22 -10.93
N CYS A 193 -27.18 11.04 -11.27
CA CYS A 193 -26.36 9.84 -11.24
C CYS A 193 -25.53 9.76 -12.52
N ILE A 194 -24.23 9.51 -12.37
CA ILE A 194 -23.27 9.44 -13.48
C ILE A 194 -22.73 8.03 -13.70
N GLU A 195 -22.73 7.17 -12.68
CA GLU A 195 -22.26 5.77 -12.78
C GLU A 195 -23.11 4.86 -11.88
N TYR A 196 -23.36 3.62 -12.32
CA TYR A 196 -24.05 2.56 -11.57
C TYR A 196 -25.46 2.94 -11.07
N CYS A 197 -26.26 3.54 -11.94
CA CYS A 197 -27.53 4.20 -11.59
C CYS A 197 -28.76 3.28 -11.51
N ASP A 198 -28.56 1.96 -11.50
CA ASP A 198 -29.59 0.93 -11.55
C ASP A 198 -29.89 0.32 -10.17
#